data_AF-A0A9W6WCZ0-F1
#
_entry.id   AF-A0A9W6WCZ0-F1
#
_cell.length_a   1.000
_cell.length_b   1.000
_cell.length_c   1.000
_cell.angle_alpha   90.00
_cell.angle_beta   90.00
_cell.angle_gamma   90.00
#
_symmetry.space_group_name_H-M   'P 1'
#
loop_
_entity.id
_entity.type
_entity.pdbx_description
1 polymer ?
#
loop_
_entity_poly.entity_id
_entity_poly.type
_entity_poly.pdbx_seq_one_letter_code
_entity_poly.pdbx_strand_id
1 'polypeptide(L)'
;MVGDGQTSSIYAKDVELVNYMVGQIVDYIKQIGKDFVTLQSLLLLSMVSHISSLHDLSTFLRHALVDLTFELNLNNLDRDLIPQIFTDVNGFVTETEGKSNGNVGITTAAAANTSTTTTRRSSNIINANIHTPTSSVDSTSVINEIYATGTRASAIPRDILLDTARRTLWEIYFFDTLSGTASGHTTSKLASVKLLTFFPETVPRETFDYKSRAESCKLVNDAIKLNVAIQSNKDVQSHLIHMRASIGNWDMRLENPEMYNYPYLVNASGVVNEGVQQASLLTNYAKIFVHRPFSYLWRPDVSKHPKCTDEAGVTDNCETLKRQEVDSRKIIETRKTIESASSVIRSLIDTNPSKILKRTPFFACALAFACLVHLSAYSWRHTQNTLN
;
A
#
# COMPACT_ATOMS: atom_id res chain seq x y z
N MET A 1 16.48 2.67 19.69
CA MET A 1 16.09 4.08 19.49
C MET A 1 14.60 4.27 19.21
N VAL A 2 13.95 3.51 18.32
CA VAL A 2 12.51 3.72 17.99
C VAL A 2 11.55 3.05 19.00
N GLY A 3 11.99 2.03 19.74
CA GLY A 3 11.14 1.29 20.70
C GLY A 3 10.86 2.02 22.02
N ASP A 4 11.65 3.01 22.39
CA ASP A 4 11.57 3.75 23.66
C ASP A 4 10.80 5.08 23.53
N GLY A 5 9.84 5.13 22.60
CA GLY A 5 9.09 6.32 22.23
C GLY A 5 8.53 7.12 23.41
N GLN A 6 8.58 8.45 23.22
CA GLN A 6 7.95 9.56 23.97
C GLN A 6 8.09 9.64 25.51
N THR A 7 8.53 8.60 26.21
CA THR A 7 8.45 8.55 27.69
C THR A 7 9.81 8.47 28.37
N SER A 8 10.84 7.94 27.71
CA SER A 8 12.17 7.71 28.33
C SER A 8 13.35 8.36 27.58
N SER A 9 13.14 8.81 26.34
CA SER A 9 14.18 9.39 25.50
C SER A 9 14.35 10.90 25.73
N ILE A 10 15.59 11.39 25.80
CA ILE A 10 15.91 12.83 25.85
C ILE A 10 15.24 13.58 24.68
N TYR A 11 15.08 12.90 23.54
CA TYR A 11 14.45 13.41 22.31
C TYR A 11 12.92 13.45 22.36
N ALA A 12 12.29 12.78 23.33
CA ALA A 12 10.85 12.88 23.54
C ALA A 12 10.44 14.20 24.19
N LYS A 13 11.33 14.77 25.01
CA LYS A 13 11.08 15.99 25.78
C LYS A 13 11.31 17.26 24.98
N ASP A 14 12.04 17.16 23.86
CA ASP A 14 12.43 18.31 23.04
C ASP A 14 12.08 18.06 21.56
N VAL A 15 10.81 18.31 21.24
CA VAL A 15 10.26 18.21 19.87
C VAL A 15 10.94 19.24 18.95
N GLU A 16 11.38 20.38 19.49
CA GLU A 16 12.09 21.42 18.73
C GLU A 16 13.46 20.92 18.28
N LEU A 17 14.21 20.23 19.14
CA LEU A 17 15.48 19.60 18.79
C LEU A 17 15.31 18.55 17.68
N VAL A 18 14.26 17.72 17.76
CA VAL A 18 13.96 16.73 16.70
C VAL A 18 13.63 17.45 15.39
N ASN A 19 12.79 18.49 15.42
CA ASN A 19 12.49 19.32 14.24
C ASN A 19 13.75 19.96 13.65
N TYR A 20 14.60 20.53 14.49
CA TYR A 20 15.87 21.13 14.10
C TYR A 20 16.77 20.10 13.43
N MET A 21 16.96 18.93 14.05
CA MET A 21 17.75 17.85 13.47
C MET A 21 17.21 17.36 12.12
N VAL A 22 15.89 17.15 12.00
CA VAL A 22 15.27 16.76 10.73
C VAL A 22 15.50 17.85 9.68
N GLY A 23 15.33 19.13 10.04
CA GLY A 23 15.62 20.26 9.17
C GLY A 23 17.07 20.29 8.69
N GLN A 24 18.04 20.09 9.59
CA GLN A 24 19.47 20.02 9.25
C GLN A 24 19.77 18.85 8.29
N ILE A 25 19.17 17.67 8.51
CA ILE A 25 19.34 16.53 7.61
C ILE A 25 18.74 16.82 6.23
N VAL A 26 17.57 17.47 6.17
CA VAL A 26 16.94 17.88 4.90
C VAL A 26 17.82 18.87 4.14
N ASP A 27 18.38 19.86 4.82
CA ASP A 27 19.24 20.86 4.18
C ASP A 27 20.56 20.26 3.74
N TYR A 28 21.11 19.32 4.51
CA TYR A 28 22.28 18.54 4.11
C TYR A 28 22.00 17.69 2.85
N ILE A 29 20.84 17.02 2.81
CA ILE A 29 20.38 16.26 1.63
C ILE A 29 20.30 17.15 0.38
N LYS A 30 19.77 18.38 0.51
CA LYS A 30 19.71 19.33 -0.61
C LYS A 30 21.10 19.76 -1.12
N GLN A 31 22.10 19.81 -0.25
CA GLN A 31 23.45 20.27 -0.58
C GLN A 31 24.31 19.20 -1.27
N ILE A 32 24.21 17.93 -0.86
CA ILE A 32 25.04 16.84 -1.40
C ILE A 32 24.65 16.46 -2.83
N GLY A 33 23.38 16.71 -3.20
CA GLY A 33 22.82 16.34 -4.49
C GLY A 33 21.86 15.16 -4.41
N LYS A 34 21.19 14.95 -5.54
CA LYS A 34 20.10 13.99 -5.70
C LYS A 34 20.65 12.68 -6.27
N ASP A 35 20.84 11.69 -5.41
CA ASP A 35 21.26 10.35 -5.81
C ASP A 35 20.48 9.28 -5.04
N PHE A 36 20.79 8.01 -5.33
CA PHE A 36 20.11 6.87 -4.71
C PHE A 36 20.33 6.77 -3.19
N VAL A 37 21.49 7.16 -2.66
CA VAL A 37 21.77 7.16 -1.22
C VAL A 37 20.97 8.25 -0.52
N THR A 38 20.83 9.41 -1.16
CA THR A 38 19.96 10.50 -0.72
C THR A 38 18.50 10.04 -0.67
N LEU A 39 18.02 9.29 -1.67
CA LEU A 39 16.67 8.71 -1.67
C LEU A 39 16.45 7.78 -0.47
N GLN A 40 17.39 6.87 -0.21
CA GLN A 40 17.29 5.93 0.93
C GLN A 40 17.33 6.66 2.28
N SER A 41 18.17 7.68 2.39
CA SER A 41 18.26 8.53 3.60
C SER A 41 16.95 9.27 3.84
N LEU A 42 16.36 9.82 2.77
CA LEU A 42 15.08 10.51 2.82
C LEU A 42 13.92 9.57 3.17
N LEU A 43 13.94 8.32 2.69
CA LEU A 43 12.95 7.30 3.07
C LEU A 43 12.98 7.04 4.59
N LEU A 44 14.17 6.79 5.15
CA LEU A 44 14.34 6.57 6.58
C LEU A 44 13.89 7.78 7.41
N LEU A 45 14.29 8.99 6.99
CA LEU A 45 13.89 10.23 7.64
C LEU A 45 12.38 10.44 7.60
N SER A 46 11.75 10.12 6.45
CA SER A 46 10.30 10.23 6.27
C SER A 46 9.54 9.26 7.17
N MET A 47 10.02 8.01 7.29
CA MET A 47 9.44 7.01 8.20
C MET A 47 9.48 7.46 9.66
N VAL A 48 10.61 8.04 10.11
CA VAL A 48 10.75 8.54 11.49
C VAL A 48 9.88 9.77 11.73
N SER A 49 9.85 10.69 10.77
CA SER A 49 9.08 11.93 10.89
C SER A 49 7.57 11.69 10.87
N HIS A 50 7.11 10.64 10.19
CA HIS A 50 5.69 10.24 10.17
C HIS A 50 5.17 9.76 11.54
N ILE A 51 6.03 9.15 12.35
CA ILE A 51 5.70 8.69 13.72
C ILE A 51 5.65 9.86 14.69
N SER A 52 6.52 10.83 14.46
CA SER A 52 6.57 12.06 15.24
C SER A 52 5.30 12.86 14.91
N SER A 53 4.75 13.63 15.85
CA SER A 53 3.53 14.44 15.67
C SER A 53 3.69 15.62 14.68
N LEU A 54 4.55 15.47 13.68
CA LEU A 54 5.02 16.45 12.71
C LEU A 54 4.35 16.19 11.35
N HIS A 55 3.03 16.32 11.31
CA HIS A 55 2.22 15.96 10.15
C HIS A 55 2.63 16.72 8.86
N ASP A 56 2.90 18.02 8.97
CA ASP A 56 3.26 18.85 7.81
C ASP A 56 4.65 18.50 7.27
N LEU A 57 5.61 18.28 8.18
CA LEU A 57 6.96 17.84 7.82
C LEU A 57 6.93 16.45 7.20
N SER A 58 6.16 15.51 7.77
CA SER A 58 5.96 14.18 7.18
C SER A 58 5.38 14.26 5.77
N THR A 59 4.45 15.19 5.52
CA THR A 59 3.84 15.38 4.20
C THR A 59 4.85 15.95 3.20
N PHE A 60 5.60 16.96 3.60
CA PHE A 60 6.67 17.56 2.79
C PHE A 60 7.73 16.52 2.41
N LEU A 61 8.23 15.75 3.40
CA LEU A 61 9.23 14.72 3.19
C LEU A 61 8.74 13.61 2.27
N ARG A 62 7.48 13.17 2.42
CA ARG A 62 6.87 12.19 1.51
C ARG A 62 6.82 12.71 0.08
N HIS A 63 6.41 13.96 -0.14
CA HIS A 63 6.40 14.52 -1.50
C HIS A 63 7.81 14.58 -2.10
N ALA A 64 8.78 15.09 -1.35
CA ALA A 64 10.18 15.13 -1.79
C ALA A 64 10.72 13.73 -2.12
N LEU A 65 10.37 12.73 -1.31
CA LEU A 65 10.77 11.33 -1.52
C LEU A 65 10.19 10.76 -2.81
N VAL A 66 8.89 10.95 -3.04
CA VAL A 66 8.23 10.45 -4.25
C VAL A 66 8.72 11.19 -5.50
N ASP A 67 8.91 12.51 -5.41
CA ASP A 67 9.40 13.29 -6.54
C ASP A 67 10.84 12.88 -6.90
N LEU A 68 11.71 12.62 -5.90
CA LEU A 68 13.05 12.07 -6.13
C LEU A 68 13.03 10.63 -6.69
N THR A 69 12.03 9.83 -6.31
CA THR A 69 11.83 8.48 -6.87
C THR A 69 11.58 8.54 -8.37
N PHE A 70 10.78 9.51 -8.82
CA PHE A 70 10.53 9.75 -10.24
C PHE A 70 11.73 10.36 -10.96
N GLU A 71 12.43 11.28 -10.33
CA GLU A 71 13.63 11.90 -10.90
C GLU A 71 14.74 10.87 -11.15
N LEU A 72 14.86 9.86 -10.29
CA LEU A 72 15.76 8.72 -10.47
C LEU A 72 15.16 7.60 -11.33
N ASN A 73 13.96 7.79 -11.90
CA ASN A 73 13.25 6.84 -12.76
C ASN A 73 13.06 5.43 -12.15
N LEU A 74 12.98 5.33 -10.81
CA LEU A 74 12.89 4.02 -10.14
C LEU A 74 11.65 3.23 -10.55
N ASN A 75 10.56 3.91 -10.93
CA ASN A 75 9.34 3.24 -11.38
C ASN A 75 9.50 2.54 -12.75
N ASN A 76 10.58 2.80 -13.48
CA ASN A 76 10.85 2.25 -14.82
C ASN A 76 12.13 1.37 -14.86
N LEU A 77 12.62 0.89 -13.71
CA LEU A 77 13.91 0.18 -13.62
C LEU A 77 14.02 -1.01 -14.59
N ASP A 78 12.94 -1.75 -14.78
CA ASP A 78 12.91 -2.97 -15.58
C ASP A 78 12.11 -2.79 -16.88
N ARG A 79 11.87 -1.54 -17.31
CA ARG A 79 11.05 -1.22 -18.48
C ARG A 79 11.48 -1.95 -19.74
N ASP A 80 12.77 -2.16 -19.95
CA ASP A 80 13.31 -2.82 -21.15
C ASP A 80 13.22 -4.35 -21.07
N LEU A 81 12.92 -4.90 -19.88
CA LEU A 81 12.81 -6.33 -19.60
C LEU A 81 11.36 -6.81 -19.50
N ILE A 82 10.38 -5.89 -19.50
CA ILE A 82 8.97 -6.28 -19.41
C ILE A 82 8.52 -7.01 -20.70
N PRO A 83 7.62 -7.99 -20.57
CA PRO A 83 7.05 -8.68 -21.73
C PRO A 83 6.20 -7.72 -22.59
N GLN A 84 5.90 -8.15 -23.82
CA GLN A 84 5.14 -7.34 -24.79
C GLN A 84 3.80 -6.82 -24.25
N ILE A 85 3.11 -7.63 -23.45
CA ILE A 85 1.92 -7.24 -22.71
C ILE A 85 2.23 -7.46 -21.24
N PHE A 86 2.32 -6.36 -20.48
CA PHE A 86 2.60 -6.38 -19.05
C PHE A 86 1.52 -5.61 -18.30
N THR A 87 0.93 -6.24 -17.28
CA THR A 87 0.03 -5.55 -16.34
C THR A 87 0.79 -5.32 -15.05
N ASP A 88 0.95 -4.06 -14.66
CA ASP A 88 1.63 -3.72 -13.42
C ASP A 88 0.75 -3.92 -12.17
N VAL A 89 1.33 -3.69 -10.99
CA VAL A 89 0.60 -3.82 -9.72
C VAL A 89 -0.58 -2.87 -9.59
N ASN A 90 -0.54 -1.72 -10.27
CA ASN A 90 -1.62 -0.74 -10.27
C ASN A 90 -2.73 -1.10 -11.27
N GLY A 91 -2.54 -2.14 -12.08
CA GLY A 91 -3.49 -2.60 -13.10
C GLY A 91 -3.34 -1.87 -14.43
N PHE A 92 -2.27 -1.10 -14.63
CA PHE A 92 -1.99 -0.50 -15.92
C PHE A 92 -1.40 -1.53 -16.88
N VAL A 93 -2.02 -1.64 -18.06
CA VAL A 93 -1.50 -2.46 -19.15
C VAL A 93 -0.49 -1.65 -19.95
N THR A 94 0.66 -2.26 -20.24
CA THR A 94 1.69 -1.73 -21.11
C THR A 94 1.88 -2.69 -22.26
N GLU A 95 1.68 -2.15 -23.46
CA GLU A 95 1.94 -2.82 -24.73
C GLU A 95 3.20 -2.18 -25.33
N THR A 96 4.29 -2.92 -25.42
CA THR A 96 5.44 -2.48 -26.20
C THR A 96 5.23 -2.92 -27.64
N GLU A 97 5.05 -1.96 -28.54
CA GLU A 97 5.06 -2.20 -29.98
C GLU A 97 6.36 -2.93 -30.33
N GLY A 98 6.25 -4.23 -30.63
CA GLY A 98 7.38 -4.99 -31.13
C GLY A 98 7.92 -4.28 -32.37
N LYS A 99 9.25 -4.26 -32.54
CA LYS A 99 9.89 -3.88 -33.81
C LYS A 99 9.19 -4.64 -34.94
N SER A 100 8.27 -3.96 -35.63
CA SER A 100 7.52 -4.52 -36.74
C SER A 100 8.51 -4.73 -37.89
N ASN A 101 8.95 -5.98 -38.07
CA ASN A 101 9.30 -6.41 -39.41
C ASN A 101 8.01 -6.34 -40.23
N GLY A 102 8.08 -5.55 -41.29
CA GLY A 102 6.93 -5.01 -42.00
C GLY A 102 5.93 -5.99 -42.57
N ASN A 103 4.79 -5.40 -42.94
CA ASN A 103 3.71 -5.93 -43.76
C ASN A 103 3.00 -7.17 -43.22
N VAL A 104 1.81 -6.98 -42.63
CA VAL A 104 0.54 -7.40 -43.24
C VAL A 104 -0.57 -6.48 -42.70
N GLY A 105 -1.30 -5.83 -43.60
CA GLY A 105 -2.42 -4.95 -43.27
C GLY A 105 -3.60 -5.71 -42.64
N ILE A 106 -4.24 -5.07 -41.65
CA ILE A 106 -5.49 -5.55 -41.08
C ILE A 106 -6.62 -4.71 -41.66
N THR A 107 -7.38 -5.31 -42.57
CA THR A 107 -8.74 -4.89 -42.90
C THR A 107 -9.70 -5.44 -41.84
N THR A 108 -10.54 -4.54 -41.32
CA THR A 108 -11.69 -4.82 -40.46
C THR A 108 -12.78 -5.60 -41.19
N ALA A 109 -13.33 -6.67 -40.58
CA ALA A 109 -14.74 -7.04 -40.67
C ALA A 109 -15.11 -8.18 -39.71
N ALA A 110 -16.37 -8.16 -39.30
CA ALA A 110 -17.00 -8.91 -38.24
C ALA A 110 -17.49 -10.33 -38.64
N ALA A 111 -17.93 -11.03 -37.59
CA ALA A 111 -19.01 -12.04 -37.55
C ALA A 111 -18.70 -13.52 -37.85
N ALA A 112 -19.01 -14.31 -36.80
CA ALA A 112 -19.78 -15.55 -36.80
C ALA A 112 -19.18 -16.87 -37.32
N ASN A 113 -19.28 -17.85 -36.40
CA ASN A 113 -19.82 -19.20 -36.60
C ASN A 113 -18.92 -20.39 -37.03
N THR A 114 -18.88 -21.34 -36.08
CA THR A 114 -19.03 -22.80 -36.23
C THR A 114 -17.84 -23.65 -36.70
N SER A 115 -17.48 -24.62 -35.83
CA SER A 115 -17.06 -26.02 -36.05
C SER A 115 -16.34 -26.39 -37.37
N THR A 116 -15.26 -27.17 -37.42
CA THR A 116 -15.14 -28.58 -37.00
C THR A 116 -13.70 -29.05 -37.24
N THR A 117 -13.22 -29.93 -36.34
CA THR A 117 -12.48 -31.19 -36.59
C THR A 117 -11.26 -31.22 -37.54
N THR A 118 -10.19 -31.86 -37.06
CA THR A 118 -9.49 -33.03 -37.69
C THR A 118 -7.94 -32.90 -37.72
N THR A 119 -7.31 -33.59 -36.77
CA THR A 119 -6.23 -34.58 -36.99
C THR A 119 -4.77 -34.14 -37.22
N ARG A 120 -3.98 -34.34 -36.15
CA ARG A 120 -2.94 -35.39 -36.00
C ARG A 120 -1.83 -35.47 -37.06
N ARG A 121 -0.59 -35.24 -36.60
CA ARG A 121 0.62 -36.12 -36.64
C ARG A 121 1.89 -35.27 -36.75
N SER A 122 2.76 -35.37 -35.75
CA SER A 122 4.08 -36.06 -35.82
C SER A 122 5.14 -35.17 -36.49
N SER A 123 6.38 -35.05 -36.06
CA SER A 123 7.18 -35.68 -35.02
C SER A 123 8.56 -35.00 -35.09
N ASN A 124 9.19 -34.82 -33.93
CA ASN A 124 10.63 -34.81 -33.68
C ASN A 124 11.60 -34.39 -34.81
N ILE A 125 12.31 -33.28 -34.58
CA ILE A 125 13.71 -33.14 -34.99
C ILE A 125 14.52 -32.76 -33.75
N ILE A 126 15.42 -33.66 -33.38
CA ILE A 126 16.54 -33.46 -32.47
C ILE A 126 17.59 -32.65 -33.22
N ASN A 127 18.13 -31.58 -32.63
CA ASN A 127 19.50 -31.19 -32.91
C ASN A 127 20.16 -30.48 -31.72
N ALA A 128 21.42 -30.85 -31.54
CA ALA A 128 22.25 -30.65 -30.37
C ALA A 128 22.92 -29.27 -30.30
N ASN A 129 23.31 -28.92 -29.06
CA ASN A 129 24.37 -27.99 -28.63
C ASN A 129 24.99 -27.05 -29.66
N ILE A 130 24.76 -25.75 -29.47
CA ILE A 130 25.76 -24.71 -29.73
C ILE A 130 25.80 -23.79 -28.51
N HIS A 131 26.95 -23.77 -27.84
CA HIS A 131 27.33 -22.68 -26.95
C HIS A 131 27.43 -21.40 -27.77
N THR A 132 26.59 -20.43 -27.43
CA THR A 132 26.79 -19.02 -27.80
C THR A 132 26.68 -18.23 -26.51
N PRO A 133 27.64 -17.34 -26.20
CA PRO A 133 27.56 -16.52 -25.00
C PRO A 133 26.30 -15.67 -25.10
N THR A 134 25.42 -15.78 -24.11
CA THR A 134 24.26 -14.88 -23.98
C THR A 134 24.80 -13.47 -23.84
N SER A 135 24.83 -12.74 -24.95
CA SER A 135 25.07 -11.30 -24.98
C SER A 135 24.01 -10.67 -24.08
N SER A 136 24.48 -10.13 -22.96
CA SER A 136 23.73 -9.34 -22.01
C SER A 136 22.98 -8.26 -22.77
N VAL A 137 21.67 -8.47 -22.96
CA VAL A 137 20.78 -7.46 -23.53
C VAL A 137 20.80 -6.28 -22.56
N ASP A 138 21.27 -5.14 -23.07
CA ASP A 138 21.45 -3.87 -22.38
C ASP A 138 20.12 -3.34 -21.80
N SER A 139 19.73 -3.88 -20.65
CA SER A 139 18.64 -3.40 -19.78
C SER A 139 19.14 -2.26 -18.87
N THR A 140 20.00 -1.42 -19.42
CA THR A 140 21.07 -0.72 -18.70
C THR A 140 20.78 0.76 -18.49
N SER A 141 19.78 1.36 -19.14
CA SER A 141 19.67 2.82 -19.21
C SER A 141 19.45 3.50 -17.84
N VAL A 142 18.42 3.09 -17.09
CA VAL A 142 18.08 3.68 -15.77
C VAL A 142 19.11 3.33 -14.70
N ILE A 143 19.58 2.08 -14.67
CA ILE A 143 20.64 1.71 -13.74
C ILE A 143 21.93 2.46 -14.05
N ASN A 144 22.29 2.60 -15.32
CA ASN A 144 23.46 3.38 -15.70
C ASN A 144 23.32 4.83 -15.26
N GLU A 145 22.11 5.40 -15.28
CA GLU A 145 21.84 6.72 -14.73
C GLU A 145 22.05 6.77 -13.21
N ILE A 146 21.59 5.77 -12.45
CA ILE A 146 21.87 5.63 -11.01
C ILE A 146 23.38 5.49 -10.74
N TYR A 147 24.10 4.73 -11.58
CA TYR A 147 25.56 4.58 -11.52
C TYR A 147 26.30 5.87 -11.87
N ALA A 148 25.83 6.61 -12.88
CA ALA A 148 26.45 7.82 -13.39
C ALA A 148 26.19 9.03 -12.48
N THR A 149 25.02 9.08 -11.83
CA THR A 149 24.64 10.18 -10.92
C THR A 149 25.22 10.02 -9.51
N GLY A 150 25.53 8.80 -9.07
CA GLY A 150 26.00 8.53 -7.71
C GLY A 150 27.46 8.07 -7.65
N THR A 151 28.40 8.99 -7.38
CA THR A 151 29.80 8.62 -7.02
C THR A 151 29.84 7.64 -5.84
N ARG A 152 28.87 7.72 -4.93
CA ARG A 152 28.74 6.89 -3.72
C ARG A 152 28.31 5.45 -3.98
N ALA A 153 27.57 5.19 -5.06
CA ALA A 153 27.09 3.84 -5.39
C ALA A 153 28.00 3.13 -6.42
N SER A 154 29.00 3.83 -6.97
CA SER A 154 29.88 3.35 -8.05
C SER A 154 30.65 2.06 -7.72
N ALA A 155 30.94 1.80 -6.44
CA ALA A 155 31.69 0.63 -5.99
C ALA A 155 30.80 -0.61 -5.71
N ILE A 156 29.47 -0.46 -5.75
CA ILE A 156 28.52 -1.53 -5.44
C ILE A 156 28.32 -2.39 -6.70
N PRO A 157 28.28 -3.74 -6.61
CA PRO A 157 27.93 -4.60 -7.74
C PRO A 157 26.54 -4.30 -8.33
N ARG A 158 26.38 -4.49 -9.65
CA ARG A 158 25.17 -4.09 -10.39
C ARG A 158 23.93 -4.88 -10.04
N ASP A 159 24.09 -6.18 -9.87
CA ASP A 159 23.05 -7.09 -9.40
C ASP A 159 22.54 -6.69 -8.01
N ILE A 160 23.45 -6.41 -7.08
CA ILE A 160 23.10 -5.98 -5.72
C ILE A 160 22.40 -4.63 -5.74
N LEU A 161 22.90 -3.67 -6.52
CA LEU A 161 22.31 -2.35 -6.62
C LEU A 161 20.91 -2.39 -7.26
N LEU A 162 20.73 -3.19 -8.32
CA LEU A 162 19.43 -3.39 -8.98
C LEU A 162 18.40 -3.94 -7.99
N ASP A 163 18.73 -5.03 -7.30
CA ASP A 163 17.82 -5.62 -6.33
C ASP A 163 17.53 -4.65 -5.17
N THR A 164 18.54 -3.90 -4.71
CA THR A 164 18.36 -2.87 -3.68
C THR A 164 17.47 -1.72 -4.17
N ALA A 165 17.58 -1.32 -5.42
CA ALA A 165 16.72 -0.30 -6.03
C ALA A 165 15.27 -0.78 -6.14
N ARG A 166 15.05 -2.03 -6.58
CA ARG A 166 13.72 -2.68 -6.55
C ARG A 166 13.13 -2.67 -5.15
N ARG A 167 13.88 -3.14 -4.14
CA ARG A 167 13.43 -3.12 -2.73
C ARG A 167 13.06 -1.72 -2.28
N THR A 168 13.92 -0.74 -2.59
CA THR A 168 13.72 0.67 -2.21
C THR A 168 12.44 1.23 -2.82
N LEU A 169 12.17 1.00 -4.11
CA LEU A 169 10.91 1.40 -4.74
C LEU A 169 9.71 0.81 -4.01
N TRP A 170 9.74 -0.50 -3.70
CA TRP A 170 8.61 -1.17 -3.06
C TRP A 170 8.39 -0.73 -1.61
N GLU A 171 9.44 -0.35 -0.88
CA GLU A 171 9.29 0.32 0.43
C GLU A 171 8.70 1.72 0.29
N ILE A 172 9.11 2.49 -0.71
CA ILE A 172 8.55 3.83 -0.97
C ILE A 172 7.09 3.73 -1.38
N TYR A 173 6.71 2.76 -2.22
CA TYR A 173 5.33 2.52 -2.62
C TYR A 173 4.42 2.19 -1.44
N PHE A 174 4.90 1.31 -0.54
CA PHE A 174 4.21 0.98 0.70
C PHE A 174 4.07 2.22 1.61
N PHE A 175 5.14 2.99 1.78
CA PHE A 175 5.12 4.21 2.58
C PHE A 175 4.20 5.30 2.01
N ASP A 176 4.29 5.59 0.71
CA ASP A 176 3.46 6.60 0.04
C ASP A 176 1.98 6.23 0.09
N THR A 177 1.66 4.94 -0.01
CA THR A 177 0.29 4.46 0.19
C THR A 177 -0.18 4.76 1.60
N LEU A 178 0.54 4.36 2.64
CA LEU A 178 0.05 4.51 4.01
C LEU A 178 0.01 5.96 4.48
N SER A 179 1.09 6.70 4.27
CA SER A 179 1.16 8.11 4.66
C SER A 179 0.30 8.99 3.76
N GLY A 180 0.23 8.70 2.46
CA GLY A 180 -0.59 9.45 1.50
C GLY A 180 -2.09 9.21 1.64
N THR A 181 -2.53 8.05 2.13
CA THR A 181 -3.96 7.71 2.27
C THR A 181 -4.52 7.94 3.68
N ALA A 182 -3.69 8.34 4.65
CA ALA A 182 -4.11 8.54 6.04
C ALA A 182 -5.26 9.56 6.18
N SER A 183 -5.33 10.56 5.29
CA SER A 183 -6.43 11.54 5.26
C SER A 183 -7.77 10.93 4.84
N GLY A 184 -7.75 9.81 4.10
CA GLY A 184 -8.93 9.22 3.47
C GLY A 184 -9.41 9.93 2.19
N HIS A 185 -8.70 10.97 1.75
CA HIS A 185 -9.09 11.84 0.62
C HIS A 185 -8.04 11.90 -0.50
N THR A 186 -6.81 11.51 -0.20
CA THR A 186 -5.67 11.58 -1.12
C THR A 186 -5.16 10.19 -1.45
N THR A 187 -4.87 9.94 -2.72
CA THR A 187 -4.28 8.69 -3.19
C THR A 187 -2.76 8.81 -3.29
N SER A 188 -2.07 7.67 -3.25
CA SER A 188 -0.64 7.61 -3.55
C SER A 188 -0.37 8.11 -4.98
N LYS A 189 0.67 8.94 -5.12
CA LYS A 189 1.17 9.37 -6.44
C LYS A 189 1.70 8.16 -7.21
N LEU A 190 2.45 7.28 -6.55
CA LEU A 190 2.98 6.06 -7.15
C LEU A 190 1.88 5.06 -7.56
N ALA A 191 0.73 5.06 -6.89
CA ALA A 191 -0.43 4.25 -7.31
C ALA A 191 -1.14 4.80 -8.56
N SER A 192 -0.78 6.00 -9.00
CA SER A 192 -1.43 6.71 -10.13
C SER A 192 -0.59 6.66 -11.40
N VAL A 193 0.54 5.95 -11.38
CA VAL A 193 1.50 5.86 -12.49
C VAL A 193 1.86 4.40 -12.76
N LYS A 194 2.46 4.16 -13.93
CA LYS A 194 2.97 2.83 -14.29
C LYS A 194 4.20 2.47 -13.45
N LEU A 195 4.20 1.26 -12.90
CA LEU A 195 5.32 0.66 -12.17
C LEU A 195 5.87 -0.52 -12.97
N LEU A 196 6.86 -0.25 -13.81
CA LEU A 196 7.55 -1.21 -14.68
C LEU A 196 8.84 -1.71 -14.00
N THR A 197 8.70 -2.13 -12.74
CA THR A 197 9.80 -2.60 -11.91
C THR A 197 9.40 -3.93 -11.29
N PHE A 198 10.28 -4.92 -11.35
CA PHE A 198 10.02 -6.23 -10.79
C PHE A 198 10.16 -6.25 -9.27
N PHE A 199 9.63 -7.31 -8.65
CA PHE A 199 9.86 -7.56 -7.24
C PHE A 199 11.32 -8.00 -7.00
N PRO A 200 11.88 -7.76 -5.80
CA PRO A 200 13.20 -8.25 -5.44
C PRO A 200 13.25 -9.77 -5.46
N GLU A 201 14.38 -10.36 -5.86
CA GLU A 201 14.54 -11.81 -6.00
C GLU A 201 15.42 -12.40 -4.89
N THR A 202 16.27 -11.58 -4.29
CA THR A 202 17.22 -12.00 -3.25
C THR A 202 16.56 -12.39 -1.92
N VAL A 203 15.31 -11.94 -1.66
CA VAL A 203 14.53 -12.37 -0.50
C VAL A 203 13.49 -13.39 -0.96
N PRO A 204 13.53 -14.63 -0.45
CA PRO A 204 12.53 -15.63 -0.79
C PRO A 204 11.12 -15.16 -0.40
N ARG A 205 10.15 -15.46 -1.26
CA ARG A 205 8.74 -15.07 -1.06
C ARG A 205 8.16 -15.63 0.22
N GLU A 206 8.63 -16.79 0.66
CA GLU A 206 8.24 -17.47 1.90
C GLU A 206 8.73 -16.72 3.15
N THR A 207 9.76 -15.89 3.00
CA THR A 207 10.30 -15.04 4.08
C THR A 207 9.63 -13.67 4.06
N PHE A 208 9.52 -13.05 2.89
CA PHE A 208 8.88 -11.75 2.73
C PHE A 208 8.20 -11.63 1.36
N ASP A 209 6.87 -11.60 1.34
CA ASP A 209 6.12 -11.48 0.09
C ASP A 209 5.89 -10.01 -0.33
N TYR A 210 6.82 -9.46 -1.11
CA TYR A 210 6.72 -8.11 -1.67
C TYR A 210 5.47 -7.93 -2.55
N LYS A 211 5.11 -8.96 -3.32
CA LYS A 211 3.99 -8.90 -4.26
C LYS A 211 2.68 -8.68 -3.52
N SER A 212 2.42 -9.50 -2.52
CA SER A 212 1.19 -9.41 -1.72
C SER A 212 1.08 -8.09 -0.97
N ARG A 213 2.20 -7.59 -0.44
CA ARG A 213 2.22 -6.27 0.19
C ARG A 213 1.91 -5.15 -0.80
N ALA A 214 2.45 -5.20 -2.01
CA ALA A 214 2.20 -4.19 -3.03
C ALA A 214 0.76 -4.26 -3.57
N GLU A 215 0.24 -5.45 -3.88
CA GLU A 215 -1.14 -5.59 -4.36
C GLU A 215 -2.18 -5.15 -3.31
N SER A 216 -1.89 -5.33 -2.02
CA SER A 216 -2.76 -4.84 -0.94
C SER A 216 -2.65 -3.32 -0.73
N CYS A 217 -1.51 -2.70 -1.06
CA CYS A 217 -1.42 -1.23 -1.15
C CYS A 217 -2.34 -0.69 -2.25
N LYS A 218 -2.40 -1.36 -3.41
CA LYS A 218 -3.34 -1.02 -4.48
C LYS A 218 -4.79 -1.10 -3.98
N LEU A 219 -5.14 -2.16 -3.23
CA LEU A 219 -6.47 -2.31 -2.64
C LEU A 219 -6.83 -1.12 -1.72
N VAL A 220 -5.90 -0.65 -0.89
CA VAL A 220 -6.11 0.54 -0.05
C VAL A 220 -6.36 1.77 -0.91
N ASN A 221 -5.56 2.01 -1.96
CA ASN A 221 -5.77 3.13 -2.86
C ASN A 221 -7.14 3.06 -3.58
N ASP A 222 -7.57 1.88 -4.01
CA ASP A 222 -8.89 1.69 -4.63
C ASP A 222 -10.03 1.93 -3.63
N ALA A 223 -9.85 1.60 -2.35
CA ALA A 223 -10.79 1.97 -1.28
C ALA A 223 -10.87 3.48 -1.07
N ILE A 224 -9.75 4.21 -1.17
CA ILE A 224 -9.75 5.68 -1.10
C ILE A 224 -10.43 6.29 -2.32
N LYS A 225 -10.22 5.75 -3.53
CA LYS A 225 -10.95 6.20 -4.73
C LYS A 225 -12.46 6.06 -4.55
N LEU A 226 -12.93 4.98 -3.91
CA LEU A 226 -14.34 4.84 -3.52
C LEU A 226 -14.77 5.96 -2.57
N ASN A 227 -13.97 6.33 -1.56
CA ASN A 227 -14.31 7.43 -0.65
C ASN A 227 -14.39 8.79 -1.36
N VAL A 228 -13.48 9.05 -2.29
CA VAL A 228 -13.51 10.26 -3.13
C VAL A 228 -14.75 10.25 -4.03
N ALA A 229 -15.11 9.11 -4.62
CA ALA A 229 -16.34 8.92 -5.39
C ALA A 229 -17.60 9.17 -4.55
N ILE A 230 -17.64 8.70 -3.31
CA ILE A 230 -18.74 8.96 -2.36
C ILE A 230 -18.88 10.46 -2.06
N GLN A 231 -17.77 11.15 -1.82
CA GLN A 231 -17.78 12.59 -1.51
C GLN A 231 -18.17 13.45 -2.70
N SER A 232 -17.70 13.08 -3.88
CA SER A 232 -18.06 13.75 -5.13
C SER A 232 -19.43 13.33 -5.67
N ASN A 233 -20.05 12.32 -5.06
CA ASN A 233 -21.32 11.69 -5.48
C ASN A 233 -21.31 11.24 -6.95
N LYS A 234 -20.19 10.68 -7.41
CA LYS A 234 -19.98 10.19 -8.79
C LYS A 234 -19.53 8.74 -8.78
N ASP A 235 -20.10 7.92 -9.66
CA ASP A 235 -19.65 6.54 -9.95
C ASP A 235 -19.51 5.59 -8.74
N VAL A 236 -20.19 5.88 -7.63
CA VAL A 236 -20.07 5.14 -6.36
C VAL A 236 -20.35 3.64 -6.52
N GLN A 237 -21.38 3.28 -7.30
CA GLN A 237 -21.77 1.87 -7.45
C GLN A 237 -20.72 1.03 -8.18
N SER A 238 -20.09 1.58 -9.21
CA SER A 238 -19.03 0.89 -9.96
C SER A 238 -17.84 0.60 -9.03
N HIS A 239 -17.37 1.62 -8.33
CA HIS A 239 -16.28 1.48 -7.34
C HIS A 239 -16.65 0.52 -6.21
N LEU A 240 -17.89 0.54 -5.72
CA LEU A 240 -18.34 -0.33 -4.64
C LEU A 240 -18.40 -1.80 -5.06
N ILE A 241 -18.89 -2.09 -6.28
CA ILE A 241 -18.92 -3.45 -6.82
C ILE A 241 -17.49 -3.98 -6.98
N HIS A 242 -16.60 -3.18 -7.59
CA HIS A 242 -15.19 -3.52 -7.73
C HIS A 242 -14.57 -3.82 -6.37
N MET A 243 -14.73 -2.93 -5.38
CA MET A 243 -14.15 -3.11 -4.05
C MET A 243 -14.68 -4.34 -3.31
N ARG A 244 -15.98 -4.64 -3.41
CA ARG A 244 -16.55 -5.86 -2.81
C ARG A 244 -15.96 -7.13 -3.43
N ALA A 245 -15.81 -7.17 -4.75
CA ALA A 245 -15.17 -8.29 -5.44
C ALA A 245 -13.69 -8.42 -5.07
N SER A 246 -12.95 -7.31 -5.03
CA SER A 246 -11.54 -7.31 -4.65
C SER A 246 -11.32 -7.77 -3.21
N ILE A 247 -12.13 -7.29 -2.26
CA ILE A 247 -12.07 -7.72 -0.86
C ILE A 247 -12.37 -9.22 -0.74
N GLY A 248 -13.43 -9.71 -1.40
CA GLY A 248 -13.77 -11.14 -1.36
C GLY A 248 -12.64 -12.03 -1.89
N ASN A 249 -12.01 -11.62 -3.00
CA ASN A 249 -10.85 -12.33 -3.54
C ASN A 249 -9.64 -12.30 -2.58
N TRP A 250 -9.41 -11.19 -1.88
CA TRP A 250 -8.37 -11.12 -0.86
C TRP A 250 -8.66 -12.01 0.34
N ASP A 251 -9.90 -12.11 0.78
CA ASP A 251 -10.29 -13.00 1.87
C ASP A 251 -10.06 -14.46 1.51
N MET A 252 -10.41 -14.87 0.27
CA MET A 252 -10.14 -16.23 -0.21
C MET A 252 -8.64 -16.55 -0.28
N ARG A 253 -7.81 -15.61 -0.75
CA ARG A 253 -6.34 -15.74 -0.74
C ARG A 253 -5.79 -15.83 0.68
N LEU A 254 -6.35 -15.00 1.57
CA LEU A 254 -6.21 -14.97 3.03
C LEU A 254 -6.31 -16.35 3.68
N GLU A 255 -7.46 -16.96 3.45
CA GLU A 255 -7.93 -18.15 4.14
C GLU A 255 -7.39 -19.44 3.52
N ASN A 256 -7.15 -19.47 2.19
CA ASN A 256 -6.70 -20.65 1.47
C ASN A 256 -5.45 -20.40 0.62
N PRO A 257 -4.26 -20.22 1.25
CA PRO A 257 -3.06 -19.81 0.53
C PRO A 257 -2.63 -20.76 -0.60
N GLU A 258 -2.74 -22.08 -0.38
CA GLU A 258 -2.38 -23.12 -1.35
C GLU A 258 -3.13 -22.97 -2.70
N MET A 259 -4.45 -22.78 -2.64
CA MET A 259 -5.30 -22.69 -3.83
C MET A 259 -4.93 -21.48 -4.71
N TYR A 260 -4.37 -20.44 -4.11
CA TYR A 260 -4.05 -19.18 -4.78
C TYR A 260 -2.54 -18.98 -5.01
N ASN A 261 -1.72 -20.02 -4.80
CA ASN A 261 -0.26 -19.92 -4.84
C ASN A 261 0.24 -18.73 -4.01
N TYR A 262 -0.25 -18.64 -2.78
CA TYR A 262 0.01 -17.58 -1.83
C TYR A 262 0.82 -18.14 -0.65
N PRO A 263 1.85 -17.45 -0.15
CA PRO A 263 2.66 -17.95 0.94
C PRO A 263 1.87 -17.91 2.26
N TYR A 264 2.15 -18.87 3.12
CA TYR A 264 1.54 -18.91 4.45
C TYR A 264 2.02 -17.74 5.32
N LEU A 265 1.12 -17.23 6.16
CA LEU A 265 1.42 -16.21 7.15
C LEU A 265 2.49 -16.68 8.15
N VAL A 266 2.40 -17.94 8.58
CA VAL A 266 3.38 -18.60 9.45
C VAL A 266 3.89 -19.81 8.72
N ASN A 267 5.20 -19.88 8.50
CA ASN A 267 5.81 -21.02 7.84
C ASN A 267 5.95 -22.22 8.79
N ALA A 268 6.40 -23.36 8.26
CA ALA A 268 6.56 -24.59 9.03
C ALA A 268 7.55 -24.47 10.21
N SER A 269 8.46 -23.50 10.19
CA SER A 269 9.40 -23.22 11.28
C SER A 269 8.87 -22.23 12.33
N GLY A 270 7.60 -21.82 12.23
CA GLY A 270 6.97 -20.88 13.17
C GLY A 270 7.41 -19.43 12.97
N VAL A 271 8.09 -19.11 11.86
CA VAL A 271 8.48 -17.76 11.50
C VAL A 271 7.36 -17.10 10.72
N VAL A 272 7.01 -15.87 11.13
CA VAL A 272 5.99 -15.06 10.46
C VAL A 272 6.57 -14.47 9.17
N ASN A 273 5.85 -14.62 8.06
CA ASN A 273 6.10 -13.89 6.83
C ASN A 273 5.57 -12.45 6.98
N GLU A 274 6.46 -11.50 7.22
CA GLU A 274 6.07 -10.11 7.48
C GLU A 274 5.44 -9.43 6.26
N GLY A 275 5.74 -9.87 5.03
CA GLY A 275 5.09 -9.35 3.82
C GLY A 275 3.60 -9.75 3.75
N VAL A 276 3.29 -11.01 4.06
CA VAL A 276 1.91 -11.51 4.17
C VAL A 276 1.18 -10.86 5.33
N GLN A 277 1.85 -10.73 6.47
CA GLN A 277 1.28 -10.10 7.65
C GLN A 277 0.90 -8.63 7.34
N GLN A 278 1.78 -7.89 6.67
CA GLN A 278 1.51 -6.50 6.23
C GLN A 278 0.38 -6.45 5.20
N ALA A 279 0.29 -7.43 4.29
CA ALA A 279 -0.81 -7.53 3.34
C ALA A 279 -2.15 -7.78 4.03
N SER A 280 -2.20 -8.68 5.02
CA SER A 280 -3.40 -8.94 5.83
C SER A 280 -3.85 -7.69 6.60
N LEU A 281 -2.88 -6.95 7.18
CA LEU A 281 -3.15 -5.67 7.82
C LEU A 281 -3.78 -4.67 6.85
N LEU A 282 -3.15 -4.47 5.68
CA LEU A 282 -3.60 -3.53 4.65
C LEU A 282 -4.99 -3.92 4.11
N THR A 283 -5.29 -5.20 3.97
CA THR A 283 -6.62 -5.67 3.56
C THR A 283 -7.69 -5.28 4.57
N ASN A 284 -7.44 -5.49 5.87
CA ASN A 284 -8.38 -5.05 6.91
C ASN A 284 -8.47 -3.53 7.02
N TYR A 285 -7.36 -2.83 6.80
CA TYR A 285 -7.33 -1.36 6.73
C TYR A 285 -8.19 -0.84 5.57
N ALA A 286 -8.09 -1.43 4.37
CA ALA A 286 -8.94 -1.12 3.23
C ALA A 286 -10.42 -1.40 3.50
N LYS A 287 -10.75 -2.52 4.15
CA LYS A 287 -12.13 -2.85 4.55
C LYS A 287 -12.75 -1.77 5.43
N ILE A 288 -11.98 -1.17 6.36
CA ILE A 288 -12.47 -0.05 7.17
C ILE A 288 -12.88 1.11 6.25
N PHE A 289 -12.06 1.48 5.27
CA PHE A 289 -12.41 2.55 4.34
C PHE A 289 -13.62 2.22 3.45
N VAL A 290 -13.83 0.96 3.09
CA VAL A 290 -14.99 0.56 2.26
C VAL A 290 -16.29 0.56 3.06
N HIS A 291 -16.27 0.04 4.29
CA HIS A 291 -17.51 -0.18 5.06
C HIS A 291 -17.91 1.03 5.90
N ARG A 292 -16.94 1.79 6.43
CA ARG A 292 -17.21 2.90 7.37
C ARG A 292 -18.13 3.98 6.80
N PRO A 293 -18.01 4.44 5.54
CA PRO A 293 -18.90 5.46 4.97
C PRO A 293 -20.38 5.06 4.92
N PHE A 294 -20.66 3.75 4.87
CA PHE A 294 -22.02 3.20 4.84
C PHE A 294 -22.49 2.71 6.21
N SER A 295 -21.75 3.04 7.27
CA SER A 295 -22.02 2.61 8.65
C SER A 295 -22.48 3.78 9.53
N TYR A 296 -22.98 3.47 10.73
CA TYR A 296 -23.26 4.48 11.75
C TYR A 296 -21.98 5.09 12.38
N LEU A 297 -20.79 4.61 12.00
CA LEU A 297 -19.50 5.08 12.52
C LEU A 297 -18.89 6.20 11.67
N TRP A 298 -19.61 6.66 10.65
CA TRP A 298 -19.21 7.81 9.85
C TRP A 298 -19.49 9.11 10.62
N ARG A 299 -18.61 10.11 10.48
CA ARG A 299 -18.63 11.36 11.28
C ARG A 299 -19.99 12.10 11.40
N PRO A 300 -20.90 12.08 10.41
CA PRO A 300 -22.24 12.68 10.55
C PRO A 300 -23.16 11.93 11.53
N ASP A 301 -22.94 10.63 11.72
CA ASP A 301 -23.80 9.74 12.50
C ASP A 301 -23.28 9.50 13.94
N VAL A 302 -22.05 9.95 14.25
CA VAL A 302 -21.46 9.86 15.60
C VAL A 302 -21.72 11.17 16.34
N SER A 303 -22.42 11.11 17.48
CA SER A 303 -22.72 12.28 18.32
C SER A 303 -21.44 13.01 18.72
N LYS A 304 -21.35 14.32 18.44
CA LYS A 304 -20.14 15.12 18.68
C LYS A 304 -19.78 15.31 20.17
N HIS A 305 -20.69 14.97 21.09
CA HIS A 305 -20.47 15.14 22.53
C HIS A 305 -20.88 13.88 23.31
N PRO A 306 -19.95 12.98 23.66
CA PRO A 306 -20.12 12.22 24.88
C PRO A 306 -20.07 13.24 26.04
N LYS A 307 -21.10 13.28 26.88
CA LYS A 307 -21.12 14.13 28.08
C LYS A 307 -19.91 13.75 28.96
N CYS A 308 -18.83 14.50 28.83
CA CYS A 308 -17.60 14.30 29.59
C CYS A 308 -17.25 15.58 30.34
N THR A 309 -18.22 16.15 31.06
CA THR A 309 -18.04 17.06 32.22
C THR A 309 -19.44 17.54 32.66
N ASP A 310 -19.83 17.23 33.90
CA ASP A 310 -21.00 17.81 34.57
C ASP A 310 -20.71 19.27 34.96
N GLU A 311 -20.44 20.14 33.99
CA GLU A 311 -20.39 21.58 34.24
C GLU A 311 -21.82 22.13 34.26
N ALA A 312 -22.36 22.23 35.47
CA ALA A 312 -23.65 22.84 35.77
C ALA A 312 -23.66 24.29 35.27
N GLY A 313 -24.31 24.55 34.13
CA GLY A 313 -24.58 25.92 33.68
C GLY A 313 -24.62 26.14 32.17
N VAL A 314 -24.18 25.19 31.34
CA VAL A 314 -24.32 25.34 29.88
C VAL A 314 -25.67 24.79 29.45
N THR A 315 -26.63 25.68 29.15
CA THR A 315 -27.86 25.31 28.45
C THR A 315 -27.50 24.95 27.01
N ASP A 316 -27.14 23.68 26.82
CA ASP A 316 -26.84 23.12 25.52
C ASP A 316 -28.17 23.02 24.74
N ASN A 317 -28.37 23.88 23.74
CA ASN A 317 -29.39 23.71 22.71
C ASN A 317 -28.99 22.56 21.78
N CYS A 318 -28.70 21.40 22.36
CA CYS A 318 -28.41 20.20 21.61
C CYS A 318 -29.74 19.65 21.11
N GLU A 319 -29.99 19.73 19.80
CA GLU A 319 -31.15 19.08 19.19
C GLU A 319 -31.19 17.63 19.67
N THR A 320 -32.28 17.26 20.36
CA THR A 320 -32.57 15.88 20.72
C THR A 320 -32.44 15.04 19.46
N LEU A 321 -31.43 14.16 19.44
CA LEU A 321 -31.19 13.20 18.37
C LEU A 321 -32.50 12.47 18.08
N LYS A 322 -33.16 12.85 16.98
CA LYS A 322 -34.35 12.15 16.50
C LYS A 322 -33.97 10.69 16.31
N ARG A 323 -34.77 9.79 16.87
CA ARG A 323 -34.61 8.34 16.77
C ARG A 323 -34.35 7.99 15.29
N GLN A 324 -33.09 7.70 14.95
CA GLN A 324 -32.74 7.32 13.58
C GLN A 324 -33.47 6.01 13.29
N GLU A 325 -34.25 6.01 12.19
CA GLU A 325 -34.90 4.82 11.71
C GLU A 325 -33.83 3.76 11.43
N VAL A 326 -33.99 2.58 12.03
CA VAL A 326 -32.93 1.56 12.05
C VAL A 326 -32.80 0.94 10.66
N ASP A 327 -31.78 1.35 9.91
CA ASP A 327 -31.40 0.75 8.63
C ASP A 327 -30.55 -0.51 8.88
N SER A 328 -31.11 -1.68 8.52
CA SER A 328 -30.46 -2.99 8.64
C SER A 328 -29.18 -3.10 7.81
N ARG A 329 -29.11 -2.41 6.66
CA ARG A 329 -27.91 -2.36 5.82
C ARG A 329 -26.79 -1.58 6.52
N LYS A 330 -27.11 -0.42 7.12
CA LYS A 330 -26.14 0.32 7.94
C LYS A 330 -25.64 -0.49 9.13
N ILE A 331 -26.49 -1.32 9.76
CA ILE A 331 -26.05 -2.23 10.84
C ILE A 331 -25.01 -3.23 10.33
N ILE A 332 -25.26 -3.86 9.18
CA ILE A 332 -24.33 -4.83 8.59
C ILE A 332 -22.98 -4.16 8.29
N GLU A 333 -22.97 -3.00 7.65
CA GLU A 333 -21.74 -2.27 7.33
C GLU A 333 -21.02 -1.77 8.61
N THR A 334 -21.77 -1.41 9.65
CA THR A 334 -21.22 -1.10 10.99
C THR A 334 -20.50 -2.30 11.58
N ARG A 335 -21.11 -3.48 11.56
CA ARG A 335 -20.50 -4.72 12.05
C ARG A 335 -19.22 -5.05 11.29
N LYS A 336 -19.26 -5.00 9.96
CA LYS A 336 -18.08 -5.26 9.11
C LYS A 336 -16.94 -4.29 9.39
N THR A 337 -17.25 -3.01 9.65
CA THR A 337 -16.25 -2.00 10.02
C THR A 337 -15.58 -2.35 11.35
N ILE A 338 -16.36 -2.73 12.38
CA ILE A 338 -15.84 -3.11 13.70
C ILE A 338 -15.04 -4.41 13.62
N GLU A 339 -15.51 -5.40 12.86
CA GLU A 339 -14.80 -6.67 12.64
C GLU A 339 -13.45 -6.42 11.96
N SER A 340 -13.40 -5.55 10.95
CA SER A 340 -12.15 -5.17 10.27
C SER A 340 -11.16 -4.50 11.22
N ALA A 341 -11.62 -3.56 12.05
CA ALA A 341 -10.79 -2.94 13.09
C ALA A 341 -10.30 -3.95 14.15
N SER A 342 -11.16 -4.89 14.55
CA SER A 342 -10.81 -5.96 15.48
C SER A 342 -9.75 -6.89 14.87
N SER A 343 -9.85 -7.20 13.59
CA SER A 343 -8.89 -8.04 12.86
C SER A 343 -7.52 -7.39 12.72
N VAL A 344 -7.43 -6.06 12.59
CA VAL A 344 -6.15 -5.32 12.66
C VAL A 344 -5.47 -5.58 14.01
N ILE A 345 -6.22 -5.50 15.10
CA ILE A 345 -5.70 -5.72 16.46
C ILE A 345 -5.35 -7.19 16.69
N ARG A 346 -6.21 -8.14 16.26
CA ARG A 346 -5.95 -9.58 16.40
C ARG A 346 -4.72 -10.02 15.62
N SER A 347 -4.57 -9.57 14.38
CA SER A 347 -3.39 -9.87 13.56
C SER A 347 -2.10 -9.48 14.27
N LEU A 348 -2.08 -8.36 15.00
CA LEU A 348 -0.94 -7.95 15.83
C LEU A 348 -0.67 -8.91 17.01
N ILE A 349 -1.72 -9.36 17.69
CA ILE A 349 -1.62 -10.27 18.83
C ILE A 349 -1.18 -11.68 18.38
N ASP A 350 -1.77 -12.18 17.30
CA ASP A 350 -1.62 -13.57 16.88
C ASP A 350 -0.25 -13.84 16.23
N THR A 351 0.40 -12.82 15.67
CA THR A 351 1.67 -12.96 14.94
C THR A 351 2.90 -12.59 15.78
N ASN A 352 2.85 -12.87 17.09
CA ASN A 352 3.89 -12.63 18.11
C ASN A 352 3.91 -11.21 18.70
N PRO A 353 3.26 -10.99 19.86
CA PRO A 353 3.11 -9.66 20.46
C PRO A 353 4.45 -9.11 20.99
N SER A 354 5.44 -9.96 21.29
CA SER A 354 6.74 -9.52 21.81
C SER A 354 7.60 -8.81 20.75
N LYS A 355 7.20 -8.87 19.48
CA LYS A 355 7.86 -8.18 18.36
C LYS A 355 7.08 -6.95 17.87
N ILE A 356 6.00 -6.54 18.52
CA ILE A 356 5.22 -5.35 18.13
C ILE A 356 6.11 -4.11 17.96
N LEU A 357 7.07 -3.89 18.87
CA LEU A 357 8.01 -2.76 18.79
C LEU A 357 9.07 -2.89 17.68
N LYS A 358 9.26 -4.10 17.13
CA LYS A 358 10.16 -4.36 15.99
C LYS A 358 9.45 -4.23 14.65
N ARG A 359 8.12 -4.12 14.68
CA ARG A 359 7.32 -4.00 13.47
C ARG A 359 7.25 -2.56 13.01
N THR A 360 7.00 -2.40 11.72
CA THR A 360 7.10 -1.10 11.04
C THR A 360 6.27 -0.03 11.75
N PRO A 361 6.72 1.23 11.78
CA PRO A 361 5.96 2.32 12.38
C PRO A 361 4.53 2.47 11.83
N PHE A 362 4.25 1.95 10.64
CA PHE A 362 2.94 1.99 10.04
C PHE A 362 1.86 1.15 10.73
N PHE A 363 2.24 0.18 11.56
CA PHE A 363 1.27 -0.49 12.43
C PHE A 363 0.64 0.48 13.41
N ALA A 364 1.37 1.51 13.85
CA ALA A 364 0.82 2.53 14.73
C ALA A 364 -0.33 3.29 14.04
N CYS A 365 -0.21 3.59 12.75
CA CYS A 365 -1.25 4.29 11.99
C CYS A 365 -2.51 3.43 11.80
N ALA A 366 -2.33 2.16 11.39
CA ALA A 366 -3.45 1.22 11.25
C ALA A 366 -4.13 0.97 12.61
N LEU A 367 -3.36 0.83 13.68
CA LEU A 367 -3.86 0.64 15.05
C LEU A 367 -4.59 1.89 15.55
N ALA A 368 -4.04 3.09 15.34
CA ALA A 368 -4.70 4.34 15.70
C ALA A 368 -6.06 4.47 14.99
N PHE A 369 -6.14 4.09 13.72
CA PHE A 369 -7.40 4.10 12.99
C PHE A 369 -8.39 3.05 13.51
N ALA A 370 -7.93 1.84 13.83
CA ALA A 370 -8.76 0.83 14.48
C ALA A 370 -9.30 1.30 15.84
N CYS A 371 -8.48 1.96 16.65
CA CYS A 371 -8.91 2.58 17.91
C CYS A 371 -9.99 3.64 17.69
N LEU A 372 -9.85 4.51 16.67
CA LEU A 372 -10.88 5.50 16.32
C LEU A 372 -12.21 4.85 15.93
N VAL A 373 -12.18 3.72 15.22
CA VAL A 373 -13.38 2.94 14.89
C VAL A 373 -14.03 2.39 16.16
N HIS A 374 -13.26 1.81 17.08
CA HIS A 374 -13.79 1.29 18.34
C HIS A 374 -14.36 2.38 19.25
N LEU A 375 -13.72 3.55 19.32
CA LEU A 375 -14.24 4.72 20.04
C LEU A 375 -15.56 5.21 19.43
N SER A 376 -15.63 5.27 18.10
CA SER A 376 -16.86 5.62 17.37
C SER A 376 -17.98 4.62 17.66
N ALA A 377 -17.67 3.33 17.70
CA ALA A 377 -18.63 2.27 18.00
C ALA A 377 -19.12 2.32 19.45
N TYR A 378 -18.23 2.65 20.40
CA TYR A 378 -18.61 2.86 21.80
C TYR A 378 -19.56 4.04 21.95
N SER A 379 -19.23 5.18 21.34
CA SER A 379 -20.11 6.36 21.33
C SER A 379 -21.47 6.03 20.72
N TRP A 380 -21.51 5.37 19.56
CA TRP A 380 -22.76 4.99 18.90
C TRP A 380 -23.64 4.09 19.79
N ARG A 381 -23.04 3.08 20.44
CA ARG A 381 -23.77 2.17 21.34
C ARG A 381 -24.29 2.89 22.58
N HIS A 382 -23.50 3.81 23.14
CA HIS A 382 -23.92 4.62 24.27
C HIS A 382 -25.15 5.47 23.91
N THR A 383 -25.12 6.12 22.73
CA THR A 383 -26.25 6.93 22.22
C THR A 383 -27.52 6.10 22.05
N GLN A 384 -27.42 4.86 21.56
CA GLN A 384 -28.58 3.96 21.47
C GLN A 384 -29.14 3.55 22.84
N ASN A 385 -28.27 3.27 23.82
CA ASN A 385 -28.70 2.88 25.16
C ASN A 385 -29.37 4.03 25.93
N THR A 386 -29.01 5.29 25.67
CA THR A 386 -29.69 6.46 26.26
C THR A 386 -31.04 6.80 25.62
N LEU A 387 -31.38 6.19 24.48
CA LEU A 387 -32.63 6.40 23.74
C LEU A 387 -33.68 5.31 24.00
N ASN A 388 -33.32 4.25 24.73
CA ASN A 388 -34.22 3.20 25.24
C ASN A 388 -34.40 3.37 26.75
#